data_AF-A0A7R8WZ14-F1
#
_entry.id   AF-A0A7R8WZ14-F1
#
_cell.length_a   1.000
_cell.length_b   1.000
_cell.length_c   1.000
_cell.angle_alpha   90.00
_cell.angle_beta   90.00
_cell.angle_gamma   90.00
#
_symmetry.space_group_name_H-M   'P 1'
#
loop_
_entity.id
_entity.type
_entity.pdbx_description
1 polymer ?
#
loop_
_entity_poly.entity_id
_entity_poly.type
_entity_poly.pdbx_seq_one_letter_code
_entity_poly.pdbx_strand_id
1 'polypeptide(L)'
;MHGANASGRAFTGDQSGALLYRTLHKFGFASQPESQTANDGMRLINCRVSNAVKCLPPQNKPLGSEINACNHFLKAELAVLDRGAVILSLGSIAHNAVLKAFSLRLAAYKFGHNVLHELPSGHYLLDSYHCSRYNINTRRLTEAMFEAVFARASERLEQEKC
;
A
#
# COMPACT_ATOMS: atom_id res chain seq x y z
N MET A 1 10.21 20.89 4.13
CA MET A 1 9.69 19.65 3.51
C MET A 1 9.09 18.84 4.66
N HIS A 2 7.80 18.50 4.62
CA HIS A 2 7.11 17.75 5.69
C HIS A 2 6.57 16.42 5.12
N GLY A 3 6.48 15.38 5.94
CA GLY A 3 5.99 14.04 5.55
C GLY A 3 7.08 13.06 5.11
N ALA A 4 6.67 11.94 4.49
CA ALA A 4 7.51 10.78 4.17
C ALA A 4 8.85 11.06 3.45
N ASN A 5 8.93 12.12 2.64
CA ASN A 5 10.16 12.47 1.93
C ASN A 5 11.22 13.15 2.81
N ALA A 6 10.84 13.69 3.97
CA ALA A 6 11.77 14.24 4.96
C ALA A 6 12.38 13.15 5.86
N SER A 7 11.67 12.04 6.05
CA SER A 7 12.05 10.91 6.91
C SER A 7 12.61 9.71 6.13
N GLY A 8 12.55 9.71 4.79
CA GLY A 8 13.00 8.60 3.94
C GLY A 8 12.17 7.33 4.04
N ARG A 9 11.13 7.32 4.90
CA ARG A 9 10.26 6.16 5.15
C ARG A 9 8.82 6.53 4.83
N ALA A 10 8.20 5.79 3.92
CA ALA A 10 6.84 6.04 3.45
C ALA A 10 5.86 6.22 4.62
N PHE A 11 4.95 7.19 4.51
CA PHE A 11 3.93 7.52 5.52
C PHE A 11 4.45 7.95 6.90
N THR A 12 5.74 8.27 7.05
CA THR A 12 6.32 8.66 8.36
C THR A 12 6.21 10.17 8.57
N GLY A 13 5.68 10.58 9.73
CA GLY A 13 5.51 12.00 10.07
C GLY A 13 4.32 12.69 9.37
N ASP A 14 3.38 11.92 8.81
CA ASP A 14 2.13 12.45 8.25
C ASP A 14 0.89 11.77 8.85
N GLN A 15 -0.24 12.47 8.81
CA GLN A 15 -1.50 11.98 9.40
C GLN A 15 -2.08 10.77 8.67
N SER A 16 -1.76 10.58 7.39
CA SER A 16 -2.23 9.43 6.61
C SER A 16 -1.55 8.14 7.08
N GLY A 17 -0.29 8.27 7.51
CA GLY A 17 0.49 7.18 8.09
C GLY A 17 0.06 6.76 9.49
N ALA A 18 -0.52 7.67 10.27
CA ALA A 18 -0.97 7.34 11.63
C ALA A 18 -1.97 6.17 11.63
N LEU A 19 -2.95 6.17 10.72
CA LEU A 19 -3.87 5.03 10.59
C LEU A 19 -3.13 3.79 10.06
N LEU A 20 -2.31 3.94 9.02
CA LEU A 20 -1.59 2.82 8.41
C LEU A 20 -0.71 2.07 9.41
N TYR A 21 0.14 2.78 10.17
CA TYR A 21 1.07 2.15 11.12
C TYR A 21 0.36 1.56 12.34
N ARG A 22 -0.71 2.20 12.84
CA ARG A 22 -1.54 1.60 13.89
C ARG A 22 -2.17 0.29 13.44
N THR A 23 -2.73 0.26 12.23
CA THR A 23 -3.34 -0.96 11.69
C THR A 23 -2.28 -2.02 11.40
N LEU A 24 -1.12 -1.67 10.82
CA LEU A 24 0.00 -2.60 10.64
C LEU A 24 0.42 -3.24 11.98
N HIS A 25 0.59 -2.44 13.03
CA HIS A 25 0.94 -2.94 14.36
C HIS A 25 -0.15 -3.85 14.93
N LYS A 26 -1.43 -3.46 14.82
CA LYS A 26 -2.57 -4.26 15.29
C LYS A 26 -2.61 -5.66 14.66
N PHE A 27 -2.22 -5.78 13.39
CA PHE A 27 -2.17 -7.06 12.66
C PHE A 27 -0.78 -7.72 12.68
N GLY A 28 0.14 -7.24 13.50
CA GLY A 28 1.47 -7.86 13.70
C GLY A 28 2.49 -7.59 12.59
N PHE A 29 2.21 -6.65 11.68
CA PHE A 29 3.10 -6.26 10.58
C PHE A 29 4.04 -5.08 10.90
N ALA A 30 3.95 -4.52 12.10
CA ALA A 30 4.87 -3.49 12.58
C ALA A 30 5.21 -3.70 14.06
N SER A 31 6.40 -3.30 14.49
CA SER A 31 6.88 -3.46 15.86
C SER A 31 6.25 -2.47 16.86
N GLN A 32 5.71 -1.36 16.36
CA GLN A 32 5.07 -0.32 17.17
C GLN A 32 4.03 0.43 16.34
N PRO A 33 3.01 1.06 16.97
CA PRO A 33 1.89 1.69 16.28
C PRO A 33 2.22 3.04 15.61
N GLU A 34 3.40 3.61 15.89
CA GLU A 34 3.77 4.95 15.46
C GLU A 34 5.06 4.97 14.65
N SER A 35 5.08 5.88 13.67
CA SER A 35 6.18 6.12 12.76
C SER A 35 6.36 7.64 12.62
N GLN A 36 7.19 8.20 13.50
CA GLN A 36 7.42 9.64 13.64
C GLN A 36 8.67 10.09 12.88
N THR A 37 9.76 9.34 12.94
CA THR A 37 11.05 9.69 12.29
C THR A 37 11.76 8.47 11.74
N ALA A 38 12.75 8.64 10.87
CA ALA A 38 13.53 7.53 10.32
C ALA A 38 14.17 6.63 11.40
N ASN A 39 14.55 7.23 12.54
CA ASN A 39 15.35 6.61 13.59
C ASN A 39 14.54 6.26 14.85
N ASP A 40 13.21 6.25 14.78
CA ASP A 40 12.32 6.00 15.94
C ASP A 40 12.19 4.52 16.35
N GLY A 41 13.02 3.64 15.79
CA GLY A 41 13.01 2.21 16.09
C GLY A 41 11.84 1.42 15.48
N MET A 42 10.93 2.05 14.73
CA MET A 42 9.84 1.34 14.05
C MET A 42 10.39 0.40 12.98
N ARG A 43 10.01 -0.88 13.07
CA ARG A 43 10.34 -1.92 12.10
C ARG A 43 9.06 -2.54 11.54
N LEU A 44 9.06 -2.77 10.22
CA LEU A 44 8.06 -3.59 9.57
C LEU A 44 8.42 -5.07 9.73
N ILE A 45 7.42 -5.92 9.94
CA ILE A 45 7.57 -7.35 10.21
C ILE A 45 6.85 -8.10 9.09
N ASN A 46 7.60 -8.89 8.30
CA ASN A 46 7.07 -9.65 7.16
C ASN A 46 6.25 -8.81 6.16
N CYS A 47 6.51 -7.51 6.09
CA CYS A 47 5.88 -6.62 5.13
C CYS A 47 6.83 -5.49 4.73
N ARG A 48 6.46 -4.77 3.67
CA ARG A 48 7.15 -3.57 3.22
C ARG A 48 6.13 -2.55 2.72
N VAL A 49 6.45 -1.27 2.86
CA VAL A 49 5.64 -0.17 2.32
C VAL A 49 6.42 0.51 1.20
N SER A 50 5.79 0.67 0.05
CA SER A 50 6.39 1.31 -1.12
C SER A 50 5.38 2.22 -1.82
N ASN A 51 5.89 3.15 -2.64
CA ASN A 51 5.09 4.10 -3.41
C ASN A 51 5.18 3.79 -4.92
N ALA A 52 4.09 4.09 -5.64
CA ALA A 52 4.02 3.97 -7.10
C ALA A 52 4.96 4.94 -7.84
N VAL A 53 5.21 6.12 -7.24
CA VAL A 53 6.24 7.07 -7.66
C VAL A 53 7.27 7.22 -6.56
N LYS A 54 8.56 7.37 -6.93
CA LYS A 54 9.67 7.39 -5.97
C LYS A 54 10.05 8.80 -5.52
N CYS A 55 9.56 9.82 -6.21
CA CYS A 55 9.76 11.23 -5.88
C CYS A 55 8.46 11.86 -5.38
N LEU A 56 8.54 12.90 -4.55
CA LEU A 56 7.39 13.69 -4.11
C LEU A 56 6.79 14.49 -5.27
N PRO A 57 5.60 14.15 -5.78
CA PRO A 57 4.99 14.97 -6.83
C PRO A 57 4.41 16.26 -6.22
N PRO A 58 4.36 17.36 -6.98
CA PRO A 58 3.65 18.56 -6.58
C PRO A 58 2.22 18.25 -6.13
N GLN A 59 1.78 18.87 -5.02
CA GLN A 59 0.44 18.68 -4.44
C GLN A 59 0.08 17.23 -4.08
N ASN A 60 1.06 16.31 -3.99
CA ASN A 60 0.84 14.87 -3.79
C ASN A 60 0.00 14.21 -4.90
N LYS A 61 0.04 14.76 -6.13
CA LYS A 61 -0.72 14.25 -7.29
C LYS A 61 0.24 13.90 -8.43
N PRO A 62 0.67 12.63 -8.56
CA PRO A 62 1.56 12.25 -9.63
C PRO A 62 0.84 12.30 -10.99
N LEU A 63 1.57 12.72 -12.01
CA LEU A 63 1.15 12.67 -13.41
C LEU A 63 1.25 11.24 -13.94
N GLY A 64 0.46 10.93 -14.96
CA GLY A 64 0.55 9.64 -15.66
C GLY A 64 1.96 9.36 -16.19
N SER A 65 2.64 10.38 -16.71
CA SER A 65 4.04 10.29 -17.17
C SER A 65 5.01 9.94 -16.04
N GLU A 66 4.84 10.52 -14.85
CA GLU A 66 5.68 10.23 -13.68
C GLU A 66 5.48 8.80 -13.18
N ILE A 67 4.22 8.34 -13.11
CA ILE A 67 3.90 6.95 -12.78
C ILE A 67 4.54 6.02 -13.80
N ASN A 68 4.43 6.33 -15.09
CA ASN A 68 5.00 5.51 -16.16
C ASN A 68 6.53 5.43 -16.07
N ALA A 69 7.18 6.57 -15.83
CA ALA A 69 8.63 6.63 -15.66
C ALA A 69 9.08 5.86 -14.42
N CYS A 70 8.39 5.97 -13.30
CA CYS A 70 8.76 5.25 -12.07
C CYS A 70 8.37 3.77 -12.06
N ASN A 71 7.50 3.31 -12.97
CA ASN A 71 6.90 1.98 -12.86
C ASN A 71 7.90 0.83 -12.96
N HIS A 72 9.04 1.04 -13.63
CA HIS A 72 10.08 0.00 -13.70
C HIS A 72 10.69 -0.30 -12.32
N PHE A 73 10.78 0.68 -11.42
CA PHE A 73 11.23 0.45 -10.04
C PHE A 73 10.20 -0.36 -9.26
N LEU A 74 8.91 -0.04 -9.40
CA LEU A 74 7.84 -0.82 -8.77
C LEU A 74 7.81 -2.25 -9.31
N LYS A 75 8.00 -2.44 -10.62
CA LYS A 75 8.10 -3.77 -11.24
C LYS A 75 9.26 -4.58 -10.65
N ALA A 76 10.44 -3.98 -10.51
CA ALA A 76 11.59 -4.65 -9.90
C ALA A 76 11.32 -5.03 -8.43
N GLU A 77 10.69 -4.14 -7.65
CA GLU A 77 10.29 -4.44 -6.28
C GLU A 77 9.31 -5.61 -6.24
N LEU A 78 8.26 -5.61 -7.06
CA LEU A 78 7.24 -6.67 -7.07
C LEU A 78 7.77 -8.01 -7.58
N ALA A 79 8.77 -8.01 -8.45
CA ALA A 79 9.35 -9.23 -9.02
C ALA A 79 10.10 -10.11 -8.00
N VAL A 80 10.52 -9.55 -6.86
CA VAL A 80 11.20 -10.31 -5.79
C VAL A 80 10.25 -10.84 -4.72
N LEU A 81 8.93 -10.62 -4.88
CA LEU A 81 7.95 -11.22 -3.98
C LEU A 81 7.73 -12.68 -4.34
N ASP A 82 7.56 -13.51 -3.33
CA ASP A 82 7.20 -14.90 -3.50
C ASP A 82 5.76 -15.04 -4.00
N ARG A 83 5.48 -16.17 -4.67
CA ARG A 83 4.10 -16.57 -4.95
C ARG A 83 3.31 -16.65 -3.64
N GLY A 84 2.03 -16.30 -3.69
CA GLY A 84 1.17 -16.19 -2.52
C GLY A 84 1.25 -14.84 -1.80
N ALA A 85 2.19 -13.95 -2.16
CA ALA A 85 2.28 -12.63 -1.53
C ALA A 85 1.03 -11.77 -1.82
N VAL A 86 0.57 -11.06 -0.78
CA VAL A 86 -0.53 -10.09 -0.87
C VAL A 86 0.03 -8.68 -1.06
N ILE A 87 -0.37 -8.04 -2.15
CA ILE A 87 -0.04 -6.66 -2.49
C ILE A 87 -1.26 -5.80 -2.16
N LEU A 88 -1.17 -5.06 -1.05
CA LEU A 88 -2.21 -4.10 -0.65
C LEU A 88 -2.03 -2.77 -1.39
N SER A 89 -2.99 -2.42 -2.25
CA SER A 89 -3.03 -1.16 -2.98
C SER A 89 -3.84 -0.11 -2.23
N LEU A 90 -3.24 1.06 -2.01
CA LEU A 90 -3.88 2.20 -1.34
C LEU A 90 -4.35 3.22 -2.38
N GLY A 91 -5.59 3.07 -2.84
CA GLY A 91 -6.22 3.91 -3.86
C GLY A 91 -5.97 3.45 -5.30
N SER A 92 -6.78 3.98 -6.22
CA SER A 92 -6.80 3.55 -7.62
C SER A 92 -5.49 3.81 -8.37
N ILE A 93 -4.73 4.85 -7.98
CA ILE A 93 -3.41 5.12 -8.57
C ILE A 93 -2.44 3.98 -8.26
N ALA A 94 -2.37 3.52 -7.01
CA ALA A 94 -1.52 2.41 -6.60
C ALA A 94 -1.96 1.11 -7.28
N HIS A 95 -3.27 0.83 -7.29
CA HIS A 95 -3.86 -0.30 -8.00
C HIS A 95 -3.44 -0.35 -9.48
N ASN A 96 -3.64 0.75 -10.22
CA ASN A 96 -3.28 0.84 -11.63
C ASN A 96 -1.77 0.65 -11.84
N ALA A 97 -0.93 1.20 -10.95
CA ALA A 97 0.52 1.07 -11.03
C ALA A 97 0.98 -0.39 -10.83
N VAL A 98 0.36 -1.13 -9.92
CA VAL A 98 0.63 -2.57 -9.71
C VAL A 98 0.24 -3.36 -10.94
N LEU A 99 -0.97 -3.19 -11.47
CA LEU A 99 -1.41 -3.89 -12.68
C LEU A 99 -0.49 -3.59 -13.87
N LYS A 100 -0.06 -2.34 -14.02
CA LYS A 100 0.90 -1.96 -15.05
C LYS A 100 2.26 -2.64 -14.86
N ALA A 101 2.75 -2.75 -13.63
CA ALA A 101 4.01 -3.43 -13.32
C ALA A 101 3.97 -4.92 -13.70
N PHE A 102 2.80 -5.57 -13.53
CA PHE A 102 2.54 -6.93 -14.01
C PHE A 102 2.14 -7.02 -15.50
N SER A 103 2.11 -5.90 -16.23
CA SER A 103 1.69 -5.85 -17.65
C SER A 103 0.25 -6.36 -17.88
N LEU A 104 -0.65 -6.13 -16.92
CA LEU A 104 -2.04 -6.56 -16.96
C LEU A 104 -2.97 -5.44 -17.45
N ARG A 105 -4.08 -5.84 -18.08
CA ARG A 105 -5.09 -4.92 -18.59
C ARG A 105 -5.95 -4.37 -17.45
N LEU A 106 -5.90 -3.05 -17.21
CA LEU A 106 -6.66 -2.39 -16.13
C LEU A 106 -8.15 -2.75 -16.11
N ALA A 107 -8.81 -2.78 -17.28
CA ALA A 107 -10.24 -3.06 -17.34
C ALA A 107 -10.64 -4.51 -16.97
N ALA A 108 -9.68 -5.43 -16.82
CA ALA A 108 -9.95 -6.77 -16.29
C ALA A 108 -9.97 -6.81 -14.74
N TYR A 109 -9.41 -5.79 -14.09
CA TYR A 109 -9.23 -5.71 -12.64
C TYR A 109 -9.78 -4.37 -12.18
N LYS A 110 -11.07 -4.32 -11.83
CA LYS A 110 -11.72 -3.08 -11.42
C LYS A 110 -11.39 -2.78 -9.96
N PHE A 111 -10.77 -1.63 -9.71
CA PHE A 111 -10.54 -1.12 -8.36
C PHE A 111 -11.84 -1.01 -7.55
N GLY A 112 -11.80 -1.49 -6.31
CA GLY A 112 -12.87 -1.28 -5.33
C GLY A 112 -12.35 -1.53 -3.90
N HIS A 113 -12.94 -0.88 -2.90
CA HIS A 113 -12.48 -1.09 -1.53
C HIS A 113 -12.75 -2.53 -1.06
N ASN A 114 -11.74 -3.15 -0.45
CA ASN A 114 -11.72 -4.53 0.01
C ASN A 114 -11.98 -5.57 -1.11
N VAL A 115 -11.61 -5.24 -2.35
CA VAL A 115 -11.66 -6.17 -3.48
C VAL A 115 -10.33 -6.90 -3.60
N LEU A 116 -10.39 -8.23 -3.63
CA LEU A 116 -9.25 -9.11 -3.80
C LEU A 116 -9.21 -9.65 -5.24
N HIS A 117 -8.07 -9.50 -5.89
CA HIS A 117 -7.80 -10.04 -7.22
C HIS A 117 -6.68 -11.07 -7.15
N GLU A 118 -6.88 -12.21 -7.81
CA GLU A 118 -5.80 -13.15 -8.08
C GLU A 118 -5.12 -12.77 -9.41
N LEU A 119 -3.80 -12.62 -9.37
CA LEU A 119 -3.01 -12.28 -10.54
C LEU A 119 -2.43 -13.55 -11.18
N PRO A 120 -2.26 -13.60 -12.51
CA PRO A 120 -1.69 -14.76 -13.21
C PRO A 120 -0.27 -15.16 -12.72
N SER A 121 0.45 -14.24 -12.09
CA SER A 121 1.75 -14.50 -11.47
C SER A 121 1.69 -15.35 -10.19
N GLY A 122 0.49 -15.62 -9.66
CA GLY A 122 0.29 -16.23 -8.34
C GLY A 122 0.41 -15.25 -7.17
N HIS A 123 0.33 -13.94 -7.44
CA HIS A 123 0.23 -12.91 -6.40
C HIS A 123 -1.22 -12.50 -6.19
N TYR A 124 -1.52 -11.95 -5.03
CA TYR A 124 -2.82 -11.36 -4.74
C TYR A 124 -2.73 -9.84 -4.73
N LEU A 125 -3.65 -9.16 -5.40
CA LEU A 125 -3.81 -7.71 -5.35
C LEU A 125 -5.08 -7.39 -4.55
N LEU A 126 -4.90 -6.85 -3.35
CA LEU A 126 -5.99 -6.43 -2.47
C LEU A 126 -6.10 -4.91 -2.49
N ASP A 127 -7.31 -4.42 -2.69
CA ASP A 127 -7.55 -2.99 -2.85
C ASP A 127 -8.14 -2.34 -1.61
N SER A 128 -7.71 -1.12 -1.33
CA SER A 128 -8.34 -0.26 -0.34
C SER A 128 -8.46 1.17 -0.84
N TYR A 129 -9.45 1.92 -0.33
CA TYR A 129 -9.38 3.36 -0.45
C TYR A 129 -8.14 3.86 0.30
N HIS A 130 -7.49 4.90 -0.23
CA HIS A 130 -6.32 5.46 0.41
C HIS A 130 -6.67 6.01 1.80
N CYS A 131 -5.83 5.78 2.81
CA CYS A 131 -5.97 6.31 4.17
C CYS A 131 -5.67 7.82 4.27
N SER A 132 -5.97 8.59 3.22
CA SER A 132 -5.72 10.04 3.20
C SER A 132 -6.67 10.73 4.17
N ARG A 133 -6.22 11.86 4.73
CA ARG A 133 -7.05 12.71 5.59
C ARG A 133 -8.40 13.03 4.95
N TYR A 134 -8.44 13.28 3.64
CA TYR A 134 -9.67 13.53 2.92
C TYR A 134 -10.67 12.36 3.03
N ASN A 135 -10.22 11.13 2.77
CA ASN A 135 -11.10 9.95 2.83
C ASN A 135 -11.58 9.64 4.26
N ILE A 136 -10.72 9.85 5.25
CA ILE A 136 -11.07 9.66 6.66
C ILE A 136 -12.08 10.72 7.12
N ASN A 137 -11.80 12.01 6.86
CA ASN A 137 -12.67 13.11 7.29
C ASN A 137 -14.04 13.06 6.63
N THR A 138 -14.11 12.65 5.36
CA THR A 138 -15.37 12.47 4.62
C THR A 138 -16.06 11.14 4.91
N ARG A 139 -15.48 10.29 5.76
CA ARG A 139 -15.94 8.92 6.06
C ARG A 139 -16.07 8.01 4.85
N ARG A 140 -15.41 8.36 3.73
CA ARG A 140 -15.25 7.44 2.59
C ARG A 140 -14.44 6.20 2.98
N LEU A 141 -13.57 6.34 3.97
CA LEU A 141 -12.89 5.25 4.64
C LEU A 141 -13.00 5.46 6.16
N THR A 142 -13.37 4.41 6.89
CA THR A 142 -13.33 4.38 8.36
C THR A 142 -12.20 3.47 8.83
N GLU A 143 -11.82 3.58 10.10
CA GLU A 143 -10.82 2.68 10.70
C GLU A 143 -11.28 1.22 10.64
N ALA A 144 -12.54 0.92 10.99
CA ALA A 144 -13.08 -0.44 10.90
C ALA A 144 -13.06 -1.01 9.46
N MET A 145 -13.38 -0.18 8.46
CA MET A 145 -13.28 -0.56 7.05
C MET A 145 -11.83 -0.86 6.65
N PHE A 146 -10.89 -0.05 7.12
CA PHE A 146 -9.48 -0.24 6.82
C PHE A 146 -8.95 -1.51 7.51
N GLU A 147 -9.29 -1.75 8.76
CA GLU A 147 -8.95 -2.97 9.50
C GLU A 147 -9.52 -4.23 8.83
N ALA A 148 -10.73 -4.18 8.29
CA ALA A 148 -11.32 -5.31 7.56
C ALA A 148 -10.50 -5.72 6.32
N VAL A 149 -9.80 -4.77 5.69
CA VAL A 149 -8.88 -5.08 4.59
C VAL A 149 -7.65 -5.83 5.11
N PHE A 150 -7.09 -5.43 6.26
CA PHE A 150 -5.95 -6.13 6.86
C PHE A 150 -6.31 -7.52 7.38
N ALA A 151 -7.51 -7.68 7.94
CA ALA A 151 -8.03 -9.00 8.32
C ALA A 151 -8.08 -9.93 7.11
N ARG A 152 -8.64 -9.45 5.99
CA ARG A 152 -8.68 -10.21 4.73
C ARG A 152 -7.29 -10.54 4.18
N ALA A 153 -6.32 -9.63 4.32
CA ALA A 153 -4.94 -9.87 3.93
C ALA A 153 -4.31 -11.00 4.77
N SER A 154 -4.49 -10.95 6.10
CA SER A 154 -3.99 -11.98 7.01
C SER A 154 -4.62 -13.34 6.75
N GLU A 155 -5.95 -13.41 6.61
CA GLU A 155 -6.66 -14.63 6.26
C GLU A 155 -6.11 -15.25 4.97
N ARG A 156 -5.84 -14.42 3.95
CA ARG A 156 -5.28 -14.93 2.68
C ARG A 156 -3.85 -15.43 2.82
N LEU A 157 -3.02 -14.79 3.64
CA LEU A 157 -1.64 -15.24 3.91
C LEU A 157 -1.60 -16.53 4.74
N GLU A 158 -2.60 -16.78 5.58
CA GLU A 158 -2.72 -18.03 6.34
C GLU A 158 -3.11 -19.22 5.45
N GLN A 159 -3.97 -18.99 4.45
CA GLN A 159 -4.39 -20.04 3.50
C GLN A 159 -3.26 -20.59 2.62
N GLU A 160 -2.16 -19.85 2.41
CA GLU A 160 -0.98 -20.36 1.70
C GLU A 160 -0.09 -21.27 2.56
N LYS A 161 -0.24 -21.24 3.89
CA LYS A 161 0.58 -22.04 4.80
C LYS A 161 0.02 -23.46 5.00
N CYS A 162 -1.20 -23.72 4.56
CA CYS A 162 -1.88 -25.01 4.62
C CYS A 162 -1.68 -25.78 3.32
#